data_AF-A0A7C5EVD6-F1
#
_entry.id   AF-A0A7C5EVD6-F1
#
_cell.length_a   1.000
_cell.length_b   1.000
_cell.length_c   1.000
_cell.angle_alpha   90.00
_cell.angle_beta   90.00
_cell.angle_gamma   90.00
#
_symmetry.space_group_name_H-M   'P 1'
#
loop_
_entity.id
_entity.type
_entity.pdbx_description
1 polymer ?
#
loop_
_entity_poly.entity_id
_entity_poly.type
_entity_poly.pdbx_seq_one_letter_code
_entity_poly.pdbx_strand_id
1 'polypeptide(L)'
;MPRRASSNACGRQTAPTLPRTETGGCTGCGGQRYSGYLRGRETREAMSPCRMGWVGAPTDKRTGPTAARRASPLGSRMPLGERVGVLMRLFSFGSQRWSCCRPAPPVVQCVWRAERRTFFRFERRRRYDGFSALARNAEDFPPYGPRGVGVTPPLRGQEANVSSLGKPNGIMEALGLPEGFRERMARFLGPEYPIFLEALGRPPEHALRANLLKVEPERLLSLLALSASPLPWCPEAFLLPGGIHLGQHPLHAAGLFYLQEPSATAAVPLLDPQPGERILDLCAAPGGKSTHIAARLRGRGLLWANERHPGRARVLLENLERWGVRNAVVSVESPERLAEHLESFFDRVLVDAPCSGEGLFRRDPQAVRQWSPEGIAGCARRQQRILEAAARLVRPGGVLVYATCTFAPEENEAVVARFLAVHQEWVLEEGPPWEGVSPGRPEWAGEVPPLLAEQLRRARRFWPHRAAGEGHFLARLRRTEGPRPKAPPLWRPHVPARALQAFQAFSQEALCRPVEISRLVLFGEALLALPEGLPDPAGLRLLRAGWLLGRVRGERFFPSHALAMGLEPGTAQRSLELPMEGEDVQAFLRGKELRATGMPGWLLVTVVGFPLGWGKQVGERVKNHRPRTAV
;
A
#
# COMPACT_ATOMS: atom_id res chain seq x y z
N MET A 1 -61.06 -28.29 -33.46
CA MET A 1 -61.97 -27.26 -34.03
C MET A 1 -61.19 -25.97 -34.25
N PRO A 2 -61.38 -25.25 -35.37
CA PRO A 2 -60.54 -24.10 -35.76
C PRO A 2 -61.30 -22.76 -35.83
N ARG A 3 -60.55 -21.65 -36.04
CA ARG A 3 -60.86 -20.40 -36.80
C ARG A 3 -59.78 -19.36 -36.43
N ARG A 4 -59.27 -18.45 -37.28
CA ARG A 4 -59.23 -18.18 -38.75
C ARG A 4 -58.01 -17.22 -38.95
N ALA A 5 -57.13 -17.37 -39.95
CA ALA A 5 -57.19 -16.74 -41.30
C ALA A 5 -57.45 -15.21 -41.28
N SER A 6 -56.77 -14.34 -42.06
CA SER A 6 -55.68 -14.48 -43.07
C SER A 6 -55.28 -13.09 -43.64
N SER A 7 -54.18 -12.99 -44.43
CA SER A 7 -53.95 -12.04 -45.57
C SER A 7 -53.98 -10.50 -45.31
N ASN A 8 -53.39 -9.54 -46.06
CA ASN A 8 -52.49 -9.40 -47.23
C ASN A 8 -52.10 -7.87 -47.32
N ALA A 9 -51.27 -7.30 -48.23
CA ALA A 9 -50.01 -7.69 -48.92
C ALA A 9 -49.53 -6.47 -49.78
N CYS A 10 -48.21 -6.32 -50.05
CA CYS A 10 -47.58 -5.23 -50.86
C CYS A 10 -47.68 -3.78 -50.30
N GLY A 11 -46.82 -2.82 -50.64
CA GLY A 11 -45.61 -2.80 -51.50
C GLY A 11 -45.27 -1.36 -51.99
N ARG A 12 -44.09 -1.15 -52.62
CA ARG A 12 -43.48 0.13 -53.12
C ARG A 12 -42.80 0.95 -52.01
N GLN A 13 -41.50 1.28 -52.02
CA GLN A 13 -40.62 1.91 -53.02
C GLN A 13 -41.05 3.33 -53.47
N THR A 14 -40.36 4.37 -52.98
CA THR A 14 -39.80 5.49 -53.78
C THR A 14 -38.89 6.39 -52.93
N ALA A 15 -37.65 6.56 -53.37
CA ALA A 15 -36.86 7.80 -53.33
C ALA A 15 -36.51 8.13 -54.81
N PRO A 16 -35.88 9.26 -55.20
CA PRO A 16 -35.36 10.39 -54.41
C PRO A 16 -35.77 11.79 -54.96
N THR A 17 -35.34 12.89 -54.30
CA THR A 17 -35.12 14.19 -54.98
C THR A 17 -34.17 15.13 -54.21
N LEU A 18 -33.09 15.54 -54.88
CA LEU A 18 -32.38 16.82 -54.74
C LEU A 18 -32.80 17.68 -55.96
N PRO A 19 -32.77 19.04 -55.94
CA PRO A 19 -31.53 19.74 -56.35
C PRO A 19 -31.33 21.20 -55.86
N ARG A 20 -30.22 21.80 -56.33
CA ARG A 20 -29.76 23.21 -56.30
C ARG A 20 -29.05 23.66 -55.01
N THR A 21 -27.78 24.09 -54.98
CA THR A 21 -26.91 24.93 -55.86
C THR A 21 -27.21 26.44 -55.83
N GLU A 22 -26.43 27.16 -55.01
CA GLU A 22 -26.04 28.57 -55.24
C GLU A 22 -24.55 28.77 -54.92
N THR A 23 -24.00 29.89 -55.37
CA THR A 23 -22.56 30.12 -55.63
C THR A 23 -22.04 31.43 -55.01
N GLY A 24 -20.77 31.50 -54.57
CA GLY A 24 -20.03 32.79 -54.52
C GLY A 24 -18.91 32.94 -53.46
N GLY A 25 -17.73 33.46 -53.89
CA GLY A 25 -16.63 34.00 -53.05
C GLY A 25 -15.69 32.95 -52.42
N CYS A 26 -14.37 32.82 -52.68
CA CYS A 26 -13.26 33.78 -52.92
C CYS A 26 -13.10 34.81 -51.77
N THR A 27 -11.93 35.03 -51.13
CA THR A 27 -10.50 34.77 -51.47
C THR A 27 -9.64 34.47 -50.21
N GLY A 28 -8.41 33.94 -50.38
CA GLY A 28 -7.43 33.86 -49.27
C GLY A 28 -6.22 32.92 -49.46
N CYS A 29 -5.32 33.20 -50.41
CA CYS A 29 -4.07 32.44 -50.58
C CYS A 29 -2.95 32.93 -49.64
N GLY A 30 -2.07 32.00 -49.23
CA GLY A 30 -0.90 32.32 -48.39
C GLY A 30 0.04 31.11 -48.19
N GLY A 31 0.56 30.54 -49.27
CA GLY A 31 1.51 29.42 -49.19
C GLY A 31 2.97 29.85 -49.38
N GLN A 32 3.89 29.18 -48.69
CA GLN A 32 5.28 29.06 -49.14
C GLN A 32 5.77 27.61 -48.98
N ARG A 33 6.37 27.08 -50.04
CA ARG A 33 7.08 25.79 -50.07
C ARG A 33 8.57 26.05 -49.90
N TYR A 34 9.29 25.08 -49.32
CA TYR A 34 10.64 24.76 -49.79
C TYR A 34 10.78 23.23 -49.94
N SER A 35 11.50 22.82 -50.99
CA SER A 35 11.73 21.44 -51.39
C SER A 35 13.25 21.19 -51.45
N GLY A 36 13.71 19.97 -51.14
CA GLY A 36 15.14 19.67 -51.06
C GLY A 36 15.51 18.17 -51.03
N TYR A 37 15.47 17.53 -52.19
CA TYR A 37 16.34 16.41 -52.61
C TYR A 37 16.40 15.06 -51.84
N LEU A 38 15.69 14.08 -52.42
CA LEU A 38 16.22 12.81 -52.96
C LEU A 38 17.56 12.24 -52.44
N ARG A 39 17.50 11.05 -51.84
CA ARG A 39 18.14 9.83 -52.41
C ARG A 39 17.60 8.54 -51.78
N GLY A 40 17.17 7.60 -52.60
CA GLY A 40 16.75 6.26 -52.14
C GLY A 40 17.85 5.20 -52.31
N ARG A 41 17.69 4.07 -51.63
CA ARG A 41 18.23 2.76 -52.01
C ARG A 41 17.26 1.68 -51.53
N GLU A 42 16.68 0.95 -52.47
CA GLU A 42 16.10 -0.37 -52.20
C GLU A 42 17.21 -1.42 -52.16
N THR A 43 17.05 -2.45 -51.33
CA THR A 43 17.54 -3.81 -51.61
C THR A 43 16.49 -4.79 -51.15
N ARG A 44 15.92 -5.55 -52.10
CA ARG A 44 15.06 -6.71 -51.85
C ARG A 44 15.92 -7.95 -51.59
N GLU A 45 15.40 -8.89 -50.81
CA GLU A 45 15.59 -10.36 -50.83
C GLU A 45 15.13 -10.92 -49.47
N ALA A 46 14.55 -12.12 -49.31
CA ALA A 46 13.82 -13.00 -50.22
C ALA A 46 12.87 -13.87 -49.37
N MET A 47 11.87 -14.52 -49.98
CA MET A 47 10.85 -15.33 -49.29
C MET A 47 11.11 -16.85 -49.40
N SER A 48 10.62 -17.58 -48.39
CA SER A 48 10.21 -19.01 -48.46
C SER A 48 11.33 -20.08 -48.27
N PRO A 49 11.00 -21.37 -48.02
CA PRO A 49 11.20 -21.93 -46.68
C PRO A 49 11.89 -23.31 -46.70
N CYS A 50 12.05 -23.97 -45.54
CA CYS A 50 12.31 -25.42 -45.54
C CYS A 50 11.61 -26.16 -44.39
N ARG A 51 10.96 -27.26 -44.75
CA ARG A 51 10.37 -28.25 -43.83
C ARG A 51 11.45 -29.26 -43.44
N MET A 52 11.38 -29.78 -42.22
CA MET A 52 11.48 -31.23 -42.02
C MET A 52 10.52 -31.64 -40.91
N GLY A 53 9.80 -32.72 -41.14
CA GLY A 53 9.01 -33.42 -40.14
C GLY A 53 9.24 -34.92 -40.32
N TRP A 54 9.11 -35.67 -39.22
CA TRP A 54 8.97 -37.12 -39.25
C TRP A 54 7.82 -37.54 -38.32
N VAL A 55 7.14 -38.60 -38.71
CA VAL A 55 5.84 -39.03 -38.18
C VAL A 55 6.02 -40.31 -37.35
N GLY A 56 5.27 -40.45 -36.25
CA GLY A 56 5.22 -41.70 -35.48
C GLY A 56 4.25 -41.65 -34.29
N ALA A 57 3.13 -42.35 -34.41
CA ALA A 57 2.13 -42.67 -33.37
C ALA A 57 1.42 -43.97 -33.82
N PRO A 58 0.46 -44.60 -33.07
CA PRO A 58 -0.11 -44.26 -31.74
C PRO A 58 -0.31 -45.51 -30.81
N THR A 59 -1.29 -45.43 -29.88
CA THR A 59 -1.97 -46.50 -29.07
C THR A 59 -1.34 -46.90 -27.72
N ASP A 60 -2.07 -47.22 -26.63
CA ASP A 60 -3.54 -47.19 -26.38
C ASP A 60 -3.91 -46.93 -24.87
N LYS A 61 -5.19 -46.58 -24.63
CA LYS A 61 -6.09 -46.83 -23.46
C LYS A 61 -5.49 -47.49 -22.16
N ARG A 62 -5.85 -47.12 -20.91
CA ARG A 62 -7.21 -47.14 -20.27
C ARG A 62 -7.15 -46.81 -18.74
N THR A 63 -8.31 -46.48 -18.15
CA THR A 63 -8.74 -46.65 -16.72
C THR A 63 -7.97 -46.01 -15.54
N GLY A 64 -8.66 -45.18 -14.74
CA GLY A 64 -8.52 -45.13 -13.26
C GLY A 64 -9.60 -46.01 -12.59
N PRO A 65 -10.07 -45.75 -11.34
CA PRO A 65 -9.61 -44.80 -10.30
C PRO A 65 -9.43 -45.50 -8.91
N THR A 66 -9.63 -44.76 -7.80
CA THR A 66 -9.70 -45.22 -6.38
C THR A 66 -8.38 -45.59 -5.67
N ALA A 67 -8.30 -45.65 -4.33
CA ALA A 67 -8.82 -44.75 -3.28
C ALA A 67 -8.19 -45.07 -1.91
N ALA A 68 -8.00 -44.02 -1.10
CA ALA A 68 -8.09 -44.03 0.38
C ALA A 68 -7.07 -44.81 1.26
N ARG A 69 -6.84 -44.21 2.46
CA ARG A 69 -6.38 -44.83 3.73
C ARG A 69 -4.92 -45.29 3.81
N ARG A 70 -4.25 -45.27 4.97
CA ARG A 70 -4.36 -44.46 6.24
C ARG A 70 -3.11 -44.80 7.07
N ALA A 71 -2.77 -43.94 8.03
CA ALA A 71 -2.05 -44.27 9.27
C ALA A 71 -0.58 -44.78 9.21
N SER A 72 0.33 -43.91 9.66
CA SER A 72 1.47 -44.26 10.53
C SER A 72 0.97 -44.99 11.81
N PRO A 73 1.80 -45.68 12.65
CA PRO A 73 2.92 -45.01 13.35
C PRO A 73 4.10 -45.88 13.90
N LEU A 74 5.05 -45.17 14.55
CA LEU A 74 5.85 -45.55 15.74
C LEU A 74 7.06 -46.52 15.65
N GLY A 75 8.17 -46.04 16.22
CA GLY A 75 9.31 -46.83 16.75
C GLY A 75 10.53 -46.97 15.83
N SER A 76 11.78 -46.95 16.30
CA SER A 76 12.30 -46.59 17.65
C SER A 76 13.83 -46.35 17.65
N ARG A 77 14.30 -45.58 18.65
CA ARG A 77 15.61 -45.59 19.36
C ARG A 77 16.98 -45.69 18.60
N MET A 78 17.74 -44.61 18.79
CA MET A 78 19.21 -44.46 19.01
C MET A 78 19.95 -45.66 19.69
N PRO A 79 21.30 -45.83 19.58
CA PRO A 79 22.27 -44.89 20.23
C PRO A 79 23.71 -44.69 19.66
N LEU A 80 24.43 -43.85 20.42
CA LEU A 80 25.77 -43.22 20.38
C LEU A 80 27.04 -44.06 20.07
N GLY A 81 28.13 -43.33 19.75
CA GLY A 81 29.56 -43.66 20.01
C GLY A 81 30.42 -43.83 18.74
N GLU A 82 31.68 -43.39 18.62
CA GLU A 82 32.62 -42.66 19.49
C GLU A 82 33.56 -41.71 18.67
N ARG A 83 34.76 -41.37 19.17
CA ARG A 83 35.61 -40.19 18.80
C ARG A 83 36.85 -40.52 17.93
N VAL A 84 37.62 -39.46 17.61
CA VAL A 84 39.03 -39.41 17.13
C VAL A 84 39.22 -39.63 15.61
N GLY A 85 40.06 -38.90 14.84
CA GLY A 85 40.85 -37.69 15.12
C GLY A 85 41.86 -37.37 13.98
N VAL A 86 42.18 -36.07 13.81
CA VAL A 86 43.41 -35.46 13.20
C VAL A 86 44.04 -36.05 11.91
N LEU A 87 44.07 -35.29 10.79
CA LEU A 87 45.32 -34.71 10.19
C LEU A 87 45.10 -33.84 8.93
N MET A 88 46.00 -32.87 8.71
CA MET A 88 46.17 -32.12 7.46
C MET A 88 47.01 -32.88 6.41
N ARG A 89 46.81 -32.55 5.12
CA ARG A 89 47.81 -32.41 4.03
C ARG A 89 47.11 -31.64 2.89
N LEU A 90 47.46 -30.41 2.51
CA LEU A 90 48.67 -29.94 1.81
C LEU A 90 49.01 -30.71 0.54
N PHE A 91 48.84 -30.05 -0.61
CA PHE A 91 49.63 -30.23 -1.83
C PHE A 91 50.01 -28.87 -2.42
N SER A 92 51.21 -28.79 -2.97
CA SER A 92 51.81 -27.61 -3.62
C SER A 92 52.75 -28.11 -4.74
N PHE A 93 53.36 -27.18 -5.49
CA PHE A 93 54.16 -27.34 -6.72
C PHE A 93 53.34 -27.63 -8.00
N GLY A 94 53.68 -27.05 -9.17
CA GLY A 94 54.72 -26.04 -9.40
C GLY A 94 54.73 -25.43 -10.82
N SER A 95 54.94 -24.10 -10.86
CA SER A 95 55.85 -23.36 -11.74
C SER A 95 56.22 -23.86 -13.15
N GLN A 96 55.92 -23.04 -14.17
CA GLN A 96 56.87 -22.71 -15.26
C GLN A 96 56.82 -21.20 -15.58
N ARG A 97 57.99 -20.61 -15.88
CA ARG A 97 58.18 -19.22 -16.37
C ARG A 97 58.44 -19.27 -17.88
N TRP A 98 58.17 -18.18 -18.62
CA TRP A 98 59.08 -17.63 -19.65
C TRP A 98 58.81 -16.12 -19.83
N SER A 99 59.84 -15.35 -20.19
CA SER A 99 59.83 -13.91 -20.52
C SER A 99 59.62 -13.70 -22.05
N CYS A 100 59.54 -12.52 -22.67
CA CYS A 100 59.99 -11.15 -22.32
C CYS A 100 59.33 -10.07 -23.23
N CYS A 101 59.85 -8.84 -23.16
CA CYS A 101 59.72 -7.71 -24.11
C CYS A 101 58.51 -6.74 -24.04
N ARG A 102 58.87 -5.46 -24.18
CA ARG A 102 58.08 -4.21 -24.15
C ARG A 102 58.30 -3.51 -25.52
N PRO A 103 57.48 -2.53 -25.95
CA PRO A 103 57.67 -1.13 -25.51
C PRO A 103 56.40 -0.24 -25.44
N ALA A 104 56.57 0.95 -24.86
CA ALA A 104 55.71 2.14 -25.04
C ALA A 104 56.58 3.24 -25.71
N PRO A 105 56.01 4.28 -26.37
CA PRO A 105 55.69 5.57 -25.69
C PRO A 105 54.54 6.33 -26.44
N PRO A 106 54.31 7.67 -26.30
CA PRO A 106 54.87 8.67 -25.37
C PRO A 106 53.83 9.49 -24.56
N VAL A 107 54.35 10.24 -23.60
CA VAL A 107 53.66 11.30 -22.84
C VAL A 107 54.07 12.66 -23.41
N VAL A 108 53.14 13.61 -23.49
CA VAL A 108 53.45 15.05 -23.54
C VAL A 108 52.90 15.70 -22.28
N GLN A 109 53.76 16.41 -21.55
CA GLN A 109 53.38 17.17 -20.37
C GLN A 109 52.72 18.50 -20.78
N CYS A 110 51.71 18.94 -20.01
CA CYS A 110 51.61 20.36 -19.72
C CYS A 110 51.04 20.57 -18.30
N VAL A 111 51.61 21.55 -17.61
CA VAL A 111 51.43 21.81 -16.17
C VAL A 111 50.14 22.57 -15.92
N TRP A 112 49.36 22.21 -14.88
CA TRP A 112 48.71 23.21 -14.02
C TRP A 112 48.55 22.71 -12.59
N ARG A 113 48.55 23.65 -11.64
CA ARG A 113 48.83 23.40 -10.21
C ARG A 113 47.66 22.79 -9.42
N ALA A 114 48.01 22.24 -8.26
CA ALA A 114 47.09 21.69 -7.28
C ALA A 114 46.17 22.76 -6.67
N GLU A 115 44.85 22.48 -6.59
CA GLU A 115 43.95 23.04 -5.56
C GLU A 115 42.56 22.37 -5.47
N ARG A 116 42.47 21.01 -5.47
CA ARG A 116 41.18 20.30 -5.30
C ARG A 116 41.22 19.08 -4.37
N ARG A 117 41.43 19.30 -3.06
CA ARG A 117 41.16 18.28 -2.02
C ARG A 117 40.28 18.74 -0.84
N THR A 118 39.88 20.00 -0.78
CA THR A 118 39.01 20.55 0.28
C THR A 118 37.52 20.62 -0.09
N PHE A 119 37.17 20.75 -1.38
CA PHE A 119 35.78 20.96 -1.81
C PHE A 119 34.86 19.72 -1.62
N PHE A 120 35.35 18.52 -1.94
CA PHE A 120 34.55 17.28 -1.87
C PHE A 120 34.15 16.83 -0.44
N ARG A 121 34.79 17.38 0.59
CA ARG A 121 34.44 17.08 2.00
C ARG A 121 33.36 18.02 2.55
N PHE A 122 33.18 19.20 1.95
CA PHE A 122 32.22 20.20 2.40
C PHE A 122 30.79 19.94 1.88
N GLU A 123 30.65 19.50 0.64
CA GLU A 123 29.33 19.16 0.07
C GLU A 123 28.66 17.96 0.76
N ARG A 124 29.44 16.96 1.25
CA ARG A 124 28.84 15.86 2.01
C ARG A 124 28.20 16.33 3.31
N ARG A 125 28.74 17.34 4.00
CA ARG A 125 28.09 17.89 5.21
C ARG A 125 26.75 18.54 4.88
N ARG A 126 26.71 19.46 3.92
CA ARG A 126 25.46 20.15 3.52
C ARG A 126 24.37 19.20 3.01
N ARG A 127 24.70 18.06 2.39
CA ARG A 127 23.70 17.05 1.97
C ARG A 127 23.08 16.26 3.12
N TYR A 128 23.67 16.21 4.31
CA TYR A 128 23.06 15.62 5.51
C TYR A 128 22.42 16.65 6.44
N ASP A 129 22.75 17.94 6.31
CA ASP A 129 22.21 18.98 7.20
C ASP A 129 20.69 19.17 7.07
N GLY A 130 20.12 18.99 5.87
CA GLY A 130 18.66 19.02 5.63
C GLY A 130 17.87 17.92 6.37
N PHE A 131 18.53 16.81 6.70
CA PHE A 131 17.99 15.76 7.56
C PHE A 131 18.15 16.10 9.06
N SER A 132 19.15 16.91 9.41
CA SER A 132 19.43 17.29 10.81
C SER A 132 18.46 18.33 11.38
N ALA A 133 17.83 19.15 10.54
CA ALA A 133 16.84 20.15 10.97
C ALA A 133 15.54 19.50 11.51
N LEU A 134 15.12 18.37 10.93
CA LEU A 134 13.94 17.61 11.37
C LEU A 134 14.22 16.70 12.58
N ALA A 135 15.48 16.35 12.83
CA ALA A 135 15.89 15.51 13.95
C ALA A 135 16.18 16.30 15.24
N ARG A 136 16.54 17.58 15.13
CA ARG A 136 16.84 18.46 16.28
C ARG A 136 15.61 19.17 16.84
N ASN A 137 14.69 19.62 15.98
CA ASN A 137 13.55 20.45 16.42
C ASN A 137 12.27 19.63 16.58
N ALA A 138 12.31 18.65 17.48
CA ALA A 138 11.13 17.88 17.89
C ALA A 138 10.33 18.53 19.03
N GLU A 139 10.93 19.49 19.76
CA GLU A 139 10.33 20.07 20.98
C GLU A 139 10.24 21.61 21.00
N ASP A 140 11.05 22.35 20.24
CA ASP A 140 11.06 23.83 20.23
C ASP A 140 10.40 24.47 18.99
N PHE A 141 9.08 24.36 18.90
CA PHE A 141 8.24 25.29 18.13
C PHE A 141 7.06 25.72 19.01
N PRO A 142 6.57 26.98 18.91
CA PRO A 142 5.49 27.46 19.77
C PRO A 142 4.25 26.57 19.62
N PRO A 143 3.45 26.41 20.68
CA PRO A 143 2.31 25.51 20.68
C PRO A 143 1.26 25.99 19.67
N TYR A 144 1.28 25.39 18.48
CA TYR A 144 0.12 25.37 17.61
C TYR A 144 -0.96 24.57 18.34
N GLY A 145 -1.85 25.29 19.02
CA GLY A 145 -3.02 24.72 19.66
C GLY A 145 -3.83 23.87 18.68
N PRO A 146 -4.65 22.92 19.17
CA PRO A 146 -5.27 21.90 18.34
C PRO A 146 -6.29 22.51 17.38
N ARG A 147 -5.85 22.88 16.17
CA ARG A 147 -6.73 22.92 15.00
C ARG A 147 -7.02 21.49 14.60
N GLY A 148 -8.06 20.95 15.24
CA GLY A 148 -8.40 19.54 15.18
C GLY A 148 -8.60 19.04 13.75
N VAL A 149 -7.79 18.06 13.36
CA VAL A 149 -8.36 16.96 12.59
C VAL A 149 -9.34 16.30 13.55
N GLY A 150 -10.64 16.42 13.27
CA GLY A 150 -11.68 15.99 14.18
C GLY A 150 -11.63 14.48 14.42
N VAL A 151 -11.06 14.08 15.55
CA VAL A 151 -11.69 13.02 16.33
C VAL A 151 -13.01 13.64 16.78
N THR A 152 -14.11 13.28 16.11
CA THR A 152 -15.44 13.68 16.56
C THR A 152 -15.59 13.22 18.01
N PRO A 153 -15.87 14.12 18.98
CA PRO A 153 -16.31 13.65 20.28
C PRO A 153 -17.58 12.81 20.08
N PRO A 154 -17.87 11.83 20.94
CA PRO A 154 -19.18 11.21 20.92
C PRO A 154 -20.22 12.30 21.14
N LEU A 155 -20.96 12.64 20.07
CA LEU A 155 -22.14 13.47 20.18
C LEU A 155 -23.07 12.75 21.14
N ARG A 156 -23.42 13.39 22.27
CA ARG A 156 -24.52 12.90 23.12
C ARG A 156 -25.72 12.68 22.22
N GLY A 157 -26.26 11.47 22.23
CA GLY A 157 -27.26 11.04 21.27
C GLY A 157 -28.45 11.98 21.24
N GLN A 158 -28.58 12.73 20.14
CA GLN A 158 -29.86 12.77 19.46
C GLN A 158 -29.81 11.64 18.44
N GLU A 159 -30.30 10.47 18.85
CA GLU A 159 -30.71 9.44 17.92
C GLU A 159 -31.91 10.00 17.14
N ALA A 160 -31.64 10.66 16.02
CA ALA A 160 -32.67 10.92 15.03
C ALA A 160 -33.24 9.55 14.63
N ASN A 161 -34.55 9.35 14.85
CA ASN A 161 -35.16 8.04 14.66
C ASN A 161 -35.37 7.77 13.17
N VAL A 162 -34.28 7.38 12.48
CA VAL A 162 -34.17 7.21 11.01
C VAL A 162 -35.17 6.18 10.47
N SER A 163 -35.71 5.30 11.32
CA SER A 163 -36.80 4.38 10.99
C SER A 163 -38.06 5.05 10.42
N SER A 164 -38.21 6.36 10.57
CA SER A 164 -39.34 7.16 10.08
C SER A 164 -39.15 7.82 8.70
N LEU A 165 -37.93 7.84 8.13
CA LEU A 165 -37.61 8.58 6.89
C LEU A 165 -37.93 7.81 5.60
N GLY A 166 -39.06 7.11 5.55
CA GLY A 166 -39.48 6.21 4.45
C GLY A 166 -39.84 6.87 3.11
N LYS A 167 -39.31 8.05 2.79
CA LYS A 167 -39.46 8.74 1.49
C LYS A 167 -38.12 9.35 1.04
N PRO A 168 -37.72 9.22 -0.25
CA PRO A 168 -36.43 9.73 -0.74
C PRO A 168 -36.13 11.20 -0.38
N ASN A 169 -37.14 12.07 -0.40
CA ASN A 169 -37.00 13.49 -0.06
C ASN A 169 -36.50 13.71 1.38
N GLY A 170 -36.94 12.90 2.36
CA GLY A 170 -36.51 13.03 3.75
C GLY A 170 -35.04 12.65 3.96
N ILE A 171 -34.55 11.68 3.20
CA ILE A 171 -33.13 11.28 3.20
C ILE A 171 -32.26 12.37 2.55
N MET A 172 -32.72 12.96 1.45
CA MET A 172 -32.03 14.06 0.76
C MET A 172 -31.83 15.28 1.67
N GLU A 173 -32.88 15.65 2.41
CA GLU A 173 -32.88 16.79 3.33
C GLU A 173 -32.01 16.51 4.58
N ALA A 174 -32.12 15.31 5.17
CA ALA A 174 -31.32 14.91 6.34
C ALA A 174 -29.81 14.84 6.06
N LEU A 175 -29.40 14.44 4.86
CA LEU A 175 -27.99 14.36 4.44
C LEU A 175 -27.45 15.65 3.81
N GLY A 176 -28.32 16.59 3.43
CA GLY A 176 -27.92 17.83 2.74
C GLY A 176 -27.25 17.60 1.38
N LEU A 177 -27.63 16.54 0.65
CA LEU A 177 -26.97 16.14 -0.61
C LEU A 177 -27.09 17.25 -1.68
N PRO A 178 -25.98 17.70 -2.32
CA PRO A 178 -26.00 18.74 -3.33
C PRO A 178 -26.89 18.39 -4.53
N GLU A 179 -27.60 19.38 -5.07
CA GLU A 179 -28.51 19.19 -6.20
C GLU A 179 -27.82 18.58 -7.44
N GLY A 180 -26.70 19.16 -7.86
CA GLY A 180 -25.92 18.64 -8.98
C GLY A 180 -25.41 17.21 -8.74
N PHE A 181 -25.19 16.78 -7.49
CA PHE A 181 -24.85 15.38 -7.20
C PHE A 181 -26.05 14.46 -7.45
N ARG A 182 -27.23 14.85 -6.94
CA ARG A 182 -28.49 14.10 -7.12
C ARG A 182 -28.82 13.92 -8.60
N GLU A 183 -28.79 15.00 -9.39
CA GLU A 183 -29.06 14.97 -10.83
C GLU A 183 -28.08 14.06 -11.59
N ARG A 184 -26.78 14.20 -11.30
CA ARG A 184 -25.73 13.36 -11.92
C ARG A 184 -25.93 11.89 -11.60
N MET A 185 -26.16 11.54 -10.33
CA MET A 185 -26.36 10.16 -9.91
C MET A 185 -27.68 9.57 -10.43
N ALA A 186 -28.75 10.37 -10.52
CA ALA A 186 -30.01 9.95 -11.16
C ALA A 186 -29.81 9.61 -12.64
N ARG A 187 -29.05 10.45 -13.37
CA ARG A 187 -28.72 10.22 -14.77
C ARG A 187 -27.84 8.98 -14.99
N PHE A 188 -26.86 8.72 -14.11
CA PHE A 188 -25.95 7.58 -14.26
C PHE A 188 -26.57 6.24 -13.82
N LEU A 189 -27.35 6.22 -12.74
CA LEU A 189 -27.94 5.00 -12.18
C LEU A 189 -29.35 4.69 -12.72
N GLY A 190 -30.06 5.68 -13.26
CA GLY A 190 -31.39 5.50 -13.84
C GLY A 190 -32.35 4.81 -12.84
N PRO A 191 -32.95 3.66 -13.19
CA PRO A 191 -33.84 2.91 -12.29
C PRO A 191 -33.24 2.50 -10.94
N GLU A 192 -31.91 2.39 -10.82
CA GLU A 192 -31.25 2.01 -9.56
C GLU A 192 -31.08 3.19 -8.59
N TYR A 193 -31.27 4.43 -9.05
CA TYR A 193 -31.04 5.64 -8.26
C TYR A 193 -31.85 5.73 -6.95
N PRO A 194 -33.15 5.39 -6.89
CA PRO A 194 -33.91 5.45 -5.63
C PRO A 194 -33.35 4.49 -4.56
N ILE A 195 -32.91 3.30 -4.96
CA ILE A 195 -32.34 2.27 -4.08
C ILE A 195 -30.96 2.71 -3.57
N PHE A 196 -30.17 3.34 -4.44
CA PHE A 196 -28.91 3.99 -4.05
C PHE A 196 -29.13 5.10 -3.02
N LEU A 197 -30.16 5.94 -3.19
CA LEU A 197 -30.51 6.99 -2.22
C LEU A 197 -30.92 6.42 -0.87
N GLU A 198 -31.73 5.37 -0.86
CA GLU A 198 -32.15 4.69 0.37
C GLU A 198 -30.93 4.14 1.13
N ALA A 199 -29.97 3.53 0.42
CA ALA A 199 -28.73 3.05 1.02
C ALA A 199 -27.84 4.19 1.56
N LEU A 200 -27.83 5.37 0.92
CA LEU A 200 -27.17 6.55 1.48
C LEU A 200 -27.81 7.03 2.79
N GLY A 201 -29.10 6.78 3.02
CA GLY A 201 -29.78 7.10 4.28
C GLY A 201 -29.45 6.16 5.45
N ARG A 202 -28.71 5.07 5.22
CA ARG A 202 -28.40 4.06 6.26
C ARG A 202 -27.15 4.47 7.06
N PRO A 203 -27.09 4.17 8.38
CA PRO A 203 -25.89 4.40 9.18
C PRO A 203 -24.63 3.80 8.55
N PRO A 204 -23.46 4.42 8.71
CA PRO A 204 -22.23 3.95 8.08
C PRO A 204 -21.76 2.61 8.64
N GLU A 205 -21.08 1.84 7.80
CA GLU A 205 -20.62 0.50 8.11
C GLU A 205 -19.13 0.46 8.45
N HIS A 206 -18.77 -0.45 9.35
CA HIS A 206 -17.41 -0.62 9.84
C HIS A 206 -16.99 -2.09 9.75
N ALA A 207 -15.74 -2.31 9.36
CA ALA A 207 -15.11 -3.61 9.36
C ALA A 207 -13.96 -3.67 10.37
N LEU A 208 -13.89 -4.77 11.09
CA LEU A 208 -12.75 -5.17 11.93
C LEU A 208 -11.80 -5.99 11.06
N ARG A 209 -10.60 -5.47 10.76
CA ARG A 209 -9.57 -6.24 10.05
C ARG A 209 -8.49 -6.72 11.00
N ALA A 210 -8.25 -8.02 11.04
CA ALA A 210 -7.22 -8.64 11.86
C ALA A 210 -5.79 -8.23 11.45
N ASN A 211 -4.88 -8.20 12.41
CA ASN A 211 -3.44 -8.06 12.18
C ASN A 211 -2.77 -9.42 12.09
N LEU A 212 -2.61 -9.94 10.86
CA LEU A 212 -1.94 -11.21 10.58
C LEU A 212 -0.43 -11.23 10.93
N LEU A 213 0.15 -10.12 11.43
CA LEU A 213 1.48 -10.13 12.06
C LEU A 213 1.45 -10.56 13.54
N LYS A 214 0.27 -10.60 14.16
CA LYS A 214 0.09 -10.80 15.61
C LYS A 214 -0.93 -11.88 15.94
N VAL A 215 -2.08 -11.92 15.25
CA VAL A 215 -3.22 -12.73 15.67
C VAL A 215 -3.96 -13.30 14.45
N GLU A 216 -4.34 -14.58 14.56
CA GLU A 216 -5.22 -15.21 13.58
C GLU A 216 -6.66 -14.68 13.72
N PRO A 217 -7.43 -14.57 12.61
CA PRO A 217 -8.74 -13.92 12.61
C PRO A 217 -9.74 -14.50 13.64
N GLU A 218 -9.79 -15.82 13.78
CA GLU A 218 -10.70 -16.53 14.68
C GLU A 218 -10.33 -16.30 16.15
N ARG A 219 -9.03 -16.19 16.44
CA ARG A 219 -8.54 -15.86 17.79
C ARG A 219 -8.87 -14.42 18.17
N LEU A 220 -8.82 -13.49 17.22
CA LEU A 220 -9.23 -12.11 17.44
C LEU A 220 -10.73 -12.01 17.76
N LEU A 221 -11.59 -12.67 16.98
CA LEU A 221 -13.03 -12.72 17.25
C LEU A 221 -13.33 -13.32 18.63
N SER A 222 -12.64 -14.41 18.98
CA SER A 222 -12.74 -15.05 20.32
C SER A 222 -12.34 -14.09 21.45
N LEU A 223 -11.26 -13.32 21.28
CA LEU A 223 -10.78 -12.35 22.29
C LEU A 223 -11.72 -11.14 22.46
N LEU A 224 -12.50 -10.80 21.44
CA LEU A 224 -13.50 -9.72 21.47
C LEU A 224 -14.91 -10.22 21.82
N ALA A 225 -15.08 -11.52 22.07
CA ALA A 225 -16.38 -12.19 22.21
C ALA A 225 -17.37 -11.90 21.05
N LEU A 226 -16.84 -11.74 19.83
CA LEU A 226 -17.62 -11.46 18.63
C LEU A 226 -17.84 -12.73 17.81
N SER A 227 -19.02 -12.83 17.20
CA SER A 227 -19.31 -13.78 16.12
C SER A 227 -19.66 -12.99 14.87
N ALA A 228 -18.85 -13.11 13.82
CA ALA A 228 -19.00 -12.39 12.57
C ALA A 228 -18.45 -13.20 11.40
N SER A 229 -19.10 -13.13 10.25
CA SER A 229 -18.62 -13.73 9.01
C SER A 229 -17.61 -12.80 8.30
N PRO A 230 -16.61 -13.35 7.60
CA PRO A 230 -15.65 -12.56 6.85
C PRO A 230 -16.30 -11.86 5.65
N LEU A 231 -15.72 -10.75 5.19
CA LEU A 231 -16.13 -10.06 3.97
C LEU A 231 -15.78 -10.90 2.72
N PRO A 232 -16.65 -10.98 1.70
CA PRO A 232 -16.41 -11.82 0.51
C PRO A 232 -15.09 -11.54 -0.24
N TRP A 233 -14.54 -10.34 -0.08
CA TRP A 233 -13.30 -9.89 -0.71
C TRP A 233 -12.08 -9.87 0.22
N CYS A 234 -12.25 -10.07 1.52
CA CYS A 234 -11.17 -9.94 2.50
C CYS A 234 -11.39 -10.90 3.68
N PRO A 235 -10.80 -12.12 3.66
CA PRO A 235 -11.05 -13.13 4.68
C PRO A 235 -10.56 -12.74 6.08
N GLU A 236 -9.60 -11.82 6.19
CA GLU A 236 -9.13 -11.26 7.46
C GLU A 236 -9.92 -10.03 7.94
N ALA A 237 -11.03 -9.67 7.28
CA ALA A 237 -11.91 -8.57 7.68
C ALA A 237 -13.35 -9.04 7.90
N PHE A 238 -13.97 -8.53 8.97
CA PHE A 238 -15.32 -8.90 9.41
C PHE A 238 -16.19 -7.66 9.49
N LEU A 239 -17.44 -7.74 9.03
CA LEU A 239 -18.41 -6.67 9.23
C LEU A 239 -18.73 -6.58 10.73
N LEU A 240 -18.60 -5.38 11.31
CA LEU A 240 -18.98 -5.14 12.71
C LEU A 240 -20.48 -4.84 12.82
N PRO A 241 -21.18 -5.43 13.81
CA PRO A 241 -22.50 -4.95 14.20
C PRO A 241 -22.47 -3.46 14.57
N GLY A 242 -23.57 -2.76 14.29
CA GLY A 242 -23.73 -1.36 14.65
C GLY A 242 -23.64 -1.13 16.17
N GLY A 243 -23.16 0.05 16.58
CA GLY A 243 -23.05 0.46 17.99
C GLY A 243 -21.81 -0.02 18.75
N ILE A 244 -20.95 -0.86 18.17
CA ILE A 244 -19.74 -1.35 18.87
C ILE A 244 -18.56 -0.36 18.72
N HIS A 245 -18.11 0.21 19.83
CA HIS A 245 -17.01 1.19 19.87
C HIS A 245 -15.67 0.60 20.30
N LEU A 246 -14.94 -0.01 19.36
CA LEU A 246 -13.66 -0.69 19.65
C LEU A 246 -12.40 0.21 19.61
N GLY A 247 -12.53 1.50 19.28
CA GLY A 247 -11.37 2.40 19.07
C GLY A 247 -10.50 2.64 20.31
N GLN A 248 -11.07 2.51 21.51
CA GLN A 248 -10.37 2.67 22.79
C GLN A 248 -10.06 1.32 23.47
N HIS A 249 -10.35 0.19 22.81
CA HIS A 249 -10.15 -1.14 23.38
C HIS A 249 -8.64 -1.45 23.53
N PRO A 250 -8.17 -2.08 24.62
CA PRO A 250 -6.74 -2.37 24.78
C PRO A 250 -6.15 -3.23 23.66
N LEU A 251 -6.95 -4.10 23.03
CA LEU A 251 -6.50 -4.87 21.85
C LEU A 251 -6.30 -3.99 20.59
N HIS A 252 -6.98 -2.86 20.45
CA HIS A 252 -6.66 -1.85 19.44
C HIS A 252 -5.32 -1.17 19.75
N ALA A 253 -5.08 -0.83 21.02
CA ALA A 253 -3.82 -0.24 21.47
C ALA A 253 -2.62 -1.20 21.31
N ALA A 254 -2.83 -2.51 21.54
CA ALA A 254 -1.87 -3.58 21.25
C ALA A 254 -1.70 -3.85 19.74
N GLY A 255 -2.56 -3.27 18.89
CA GLY A 255 -2.50 -3.33 17.44
C GLY A 255 -2.93 -4.68 16.84
N LEU A 256 -3.88 -5.38 17.48
CA LEU A 256 -4.41 -6.66 16.98
C LEU A 256 -5.38 -6.50 15.80
N PHE A 257 -5.99 -5.31 15.63
CA PHE A 257 -6.95 -5.05 14.57
C PHE A 257 -6.99 -3.58 14.13
N TYR A 258 -7.47 -3.35 12.91
CA TYR A 258 -7.72 -2.03 12.33
C TYR A 258 -9.24 -1.87 12.10
N LEU A 259 -9.80 -0.73 12.48
CA LEU A 259 -11.17 -0.37 12.11
C LEU A 259 -11.14 0.33 10.75
N GLN A 260 -11.62 -0.37 9.72
CA GLN A 260 -11.60 0.10 8.34
C GLN A 260 -13.02 0.14 7.78
N GLU A 261 -13.24 0.97 6.77
CA GLU A 261 -14.47 0.91 5.97
C GLU A 261 -14.47 -0.39 5.12
N PRO A 262 -15.59 -1.16 5.04
CA PRO A 262 -15.61 -2.48 4.43
C PRO A 262 -15.08 -2.56 2.99
N SER A 263 -15.53 -1.67 2.09
CA SER A 263 -15.14 -1.69 0.67
C SER A 263 -13.67 -1.28 0.47
N ALA A 264 -13.12 -0.39 1.29
CA ALA A 264 -11.70 -0.04 1.32
C ALA A 264 -10.77 -1.23 1.62
N THR A 265 -11.27 -2.30 2.25
CA THR A 265 -10.48 -3.51 2.52
C THR A 265 -10.18 -4.32 1.25
N ALA A 266 -10.94 -4.13 0.16
CA ALA A 266 -10.78 -4.89 -1.08
C ALA A 266 -9.54 -4.48 -1.92
N ALA A 267 -9.02 -3.27 -1.72
CA ALA A 267 -7.91 -2.73 -2.52
C ALA A 267 -6.61 -3.57 -2.40
N VAL A 268 -6.34 -4.14 -1.22
CA VAL A 268 -5.10 -4.89 -0.96
C VAL A 268 -5.22 -6.38 -1.32
N PRO A 269 -6.34 -7.08 -1.11
CA PRO A 269 -6.65 -8.34 -1.79
C PRO A 269 -6.58 -8.22 -3.31
N LEU A 270 -7.01 -7.10 -3.92
CA LEU A 270 -6.83 -6.86 -5.35
C LEU A 270 -5.36 -6.62 -5.73
N LEU A 271 -4.56 -5.97 -4.88
CA LEU A 271 -3.11 -5.78 -5.10
C LEU A 271 -2.33 -7.10 -4.98
N ASP A 272 -2.77 -7.97 -4.07
CA ASP A 272 -2.20 -9.29 -3.78
C ASP A 272 -0.69 -9.25 -3.39
N PRO A 273 -0.27 -8.52 -2.32
CA PRO A 273 1.14 -8.46 -1.94
C PRO A 273 1.71 -9.82 -1.53
N GLN A 274 2.86 -10.21 -2.09
CA GLN A 274 3.54 -11.46 -1.75
C GLN A 274 4.76 -11.21 -0.84
N PRO A 275 4.97 -12.01 0.22
CA PRO A 275 6.14 -11.89 1.09
C PRO A 275 7.46 -11.90 0.32
N GLY A 276 8.29 -10.86 0.52
CA GLY A 276 9.55 -10.68 -0.21
C GLY A 276 9.49 -9.64 -1.34
N GLU A 277 8.30 -9.27 -1.82
CA GLU A 277 8.13 -8.21 -2.82
C GLU A 277 8.46 -6.81 -2.25
N ARG A 278 8.76 -5.86 -3.15
CA ARG A 278 8.82 -4.43 -2.85
C ARG A 278 7.50 -3.79 -3.25
N ILE A 279 6.74 -3.32 -2.26
CA ILE A 279 5.40 -2.73 -2.45
C ILE A 279 5.45 -1.25 -2.08
N LEU A 280 4.85 -0.41 -2.92
CA LEU A 280 4.62 1.01 -2.63
C LEU A 280 3.14 1.24 -2.32
N ASP A 281 2.84 1.90 -1.21
CA ASP A 281 1.58 2.61 -0.98
C ASP A 281 1.86 4.11 -1.18
N LEU A 282 1.40 4.69 -2.29
CA LEU A 282 1.83 6.01 -2.75
C LEU A 282 1.12 7.18 -2.04
N CYS A 283 -0.05 6.91 -1.47
CA CYS A 283 -0.94 7.88 -0.82
C CYS A 283 -1.41 7.32 0.54
N ALA A 284 -0.43 6.89 1.33
CA ALA A 284 -0.60 5.89 2.37
C ALA A 284 -1.41 6.31 3.61
N ALA A 285 -1.47 7.59 3.95
CA ALA A 285 -2.10 8.00 5.21
C ALA A 285 -3.64 7.92 5.16
N PRO A 286 -4.31 7.50 6.26
CA PRO A 286 -3.77 7.30 7.62
C PRO A 286 -3.07 5.96 7.86
N GLY A 287 -2.97 5.05 6.88
CA GLY A 287 -2.24 3.79 7.00
C GLY A 287 -3.08 2.52 6.98
N GLY A 288 -4.40 2.62 6.75
CA GLY A 288 -5.27 1.45 6.66
C GLY A 288 -4.82 0.45 5.59
N LYS A 289 -4.50 0.93 4.37
CA LYS A 289 -4.03 0.09 3.26
C LYS A 289 -2.57 -0.36 3.47
N SER A 290 -1.66 0.54 3.86
CA SER A 290 -0.28 0.20 4.26
C SER A 290 -0.16 -0.89 5.34
N THR A 291 -0.96 -0.84 6.40
CA THR A 291 -0.96 -1.87 7.46
C THR A 291 -1.47 -3.22 6.95
N HIS A 292 -2.40 -3.23 6.00
CA HIS A 292 -2.87 -4.44 5.33
C HIS A 292 -1.75 -5.07 4.46
N ILE A 293 -1.05 -4.24 3.69
CA ILE A 293 0.11 -4.67 2.88
C ILE A 293 1.18 -5.27 3.78
N ALA A 294 1.53 -4.60 4.88
CA ALA A 294 2.52 -5.10 5.84
C ALA A 294 2.14 -6.47 6.43
N ALA A 295 0.86 -6.68 6.75
CA ALA A 295 0.35 -7.96 7.22
C ALA A 295 0.46 -9.07 6.16
N ARG A 296 0.11 -8.78 4.90
CA ARG A 296 0.26 -9.72 3.77
C ARG A 296 1.73 -10.04 3.44
N LEU A 297 2.64 -9.07 3.59
CA LEU A 297 4.08 -9.27 3.45
C LEU A 297 4.70 -10.16 4.54
N ARG A 298 4.01 -10.38 5.68
CA ARG A 298 4.47 -11.21 6.81
C ARG A 298 5.91 -10.88 7.25
N GLY A 299 6.22 -9.58 7.31
CA GLY A 299 7.53 -9.05 7.70
C GLY A 299 8.68 -9.26 6.69
N ARG A 300 8.44 -9.85 5.51
CA ARG A 300 9.45 -10.11 4.47
C ARG A 300 9.30 -9.14 3.29
N GLY A 301 10.41 -8.78 2.65
CA GLY A 301 10.41 -7.77 1.59
C GLY A 301 10.32 -6.35 2.15
N LEU A 302 9.83 -5.41 1.35
CA LEU A 302 9.84 -3.98 1.65
C LEU A 302 8.46 -3.35 1.42
N LEU A 303 7.91 -2.71 2.45
CA LEU A 303 6.84 -1.73 2.28
C LEU A 303 7.46 -0.32 2.20
N TRP A 304 7.12 0.42 1.16
CA TRP A 304 7.36 1.86 1.09
C TRP A 304 6.00 2.56 1.21
N ALA A 305 5.81 3.37 2.23
CA ALA A 305 4.56 4.08 2.49
C ALA A 305 4.81 5.60 2.36
N ASN A 306 4.30 6.21 1.31
CA ASN A 306 4.48 7.63 1.03
C ASN A 306 3.23 8.43 1.40
N GLU A 307 3.42 9.57 2.07
CA GLU A 307 2.34 10.53 2.30
C GLU A 307 2.87 11.95 2.09
N ARG A 308 2.28 12.69 1.15
CA ARG A 308 2.74 14.04 0.77
C ARG A 308 2.58 15.07 1.90
N HIS A 309 1.62 14.91 2.80
CA HIS A 309 1.39 15.85 3.91
C HIS A 309 2.14 15.42 5.19
N PRO A 310 3.15 16.18 5.69
CA PRO A 310 3.97 15.78 6.83
C PRO A 310 3.17 15.40 8.09
N GLY A 311 2.08 16.11 8.37
CA GLY A 311 1.22 15.81 9.52
C GLY A 311 0.44 14.49 9.39
N ARG A 312 0.02 14.13 8.18
CA ARG A 312 -0.68 12.85 7.92
C ARG A 312 0.32 11.69 7.90
N ALA A 313 1.54 11.94 7.46
CA ALA A 313 2.64 10.98 7.45
C ALA A 313 3.08 10.57 8.88
N ARG A 314 2.88 11.45 9.89
CA ARG A 314 3.06 11.10 11.31
C ARG A 314 2.01 10.10 11.81
N VAL A 315 0.73 10.35 11.50
CA VAL A 315 -0.38 9.42 11.84
C VAL A 315 -0.19 8.05 11.16
N LEU A 316 0.24 8.04 9.90
CA LEU A 316 0.66 6.83 9.19
C LEU A 316 1.76 6.07 9.93
N LEU A 317 2.80 6.78 10.38
CA LEU A 317 3.92 6.19 11.11
C LEU A 317 3.46 5.61 12.46
N GLU A 318 2.62 6.31 13.21
CA GLU A 318 2.04 5.86 14.50
C GLU A 318 1.17 4.61 14.33
N ASN A 319 0.39 4.54 13.25
CA ASN A 319 -0.37 3.34 12.90
C ASN A 319 0.54 2.16 12.53
N LEU A 320 1.61 2.38 11.75
CA LEU A 320 2.61 1.34 11.42
C LEU A 320 3.39 0.86 12.66
N GLU A 321 3.71 1.76 13.60
CA GLU A 321 4.31 1.39 14.89
C GLU A 321 3.38 0.48 15.70
N ARG A 322 2.13 0.91 15.94
CA ARG A 322 1.15 0.14 16.71
C ARG A 322 0.90 -1.25 16.10
N TRP A 323 0.87 -1.31 14.78
CA TRP A 323 0.71 -2.53 13.99
C TRP A 323 1.92 -3.49 14.07
N GLY A 324 3.08 -3.03 14.58
CA GLY A 324 4.29 -3.84 14.74
C GLY A 324 5.09 -4.02 13.44
N VAL A 325 4.96 -3.10 12.46
CA VAL A 325 5.59 -3.26 11.15
C VAL A 325 7.10 -3.03 11.24
N ARG A 326 7.88 -4.10 10.97
CA ARG A 326 9.35 -4.09 11.03
C ARG A 326 10.00 -3.66 9.71
N ASN A 327 9.33 -3.85 8.56
CA ASN A 327 9.92 -3.75 7.23
C ASN A 327 9.40 -2.59 6.37
N ALA A 328 9.02 -1.46 7.00
CA ALA A 328 8.47 -0.29 6.31
C ALA A 328 9.41 0.92 6.25
N VAL A 329 9.37 1.63 5.13
CA VAL A 329 9.90 3.00 4.95
C VAL A 329 8.72 3.97 4.91
N VAL A 330 8.84 5.12 5.58
CA VAL A 330 7.84 6.20 5.51
C VAL A 330 8.47 7.46 4.91
N SER A 331 7.97 7.89 3.75
CA SER A 331 8.47 9.08 3.02
C SER A 331 7.44 10.20 2.93
N VAL A 332 7.94 11.43 2.75
CA VAL A 332 7.13 12.64 2.52
C VAL A 332 7.59 13.28 1.21
N GLU A 333 7.16 12.68 0.11
CA GLU A 333 7.53 13.12 -1.23
C GLU A 333 6.34 13.19 -2.18
N SER A 334 6.54 13.89 -3.31
CA SER A 334 5.60 13.85 -4.41
C SER A 334 5.85 12.59 -5.26
N PRO A 335 4.82 12.06 -5.95
CA PRO A 335 4.98 10.90 -6.84
C PRO A 335 6.09 11.05 -7.88
N GLU A 336 6.23 12.25 -8.44
CA GLU A 336 7.21 12.57 -9.49
C GLU A 336 8.63 12.47 -8.94
N ARG A 337 8.88 13.01 -7.74
CA ARG A 337 10.17 12.91 -7.05
C ARG A 337 10.53 11.48 -6.65
N LEU A 338 9.54 10.65 -6.28
CA LEU A 338 9.79 9.22 -6.11
C LEU A 338 10.15 8.55 -7.44
N ALA A 339 9.42 8.85 -8.52
CA ALA A 339 9.67 8.29 -9.85
C ALA A 339 11.06 8.66 -10.41
N GLU A 340 11.60 9.83 -10.07
CA GLU A 340 12.98 10.24 -10.38
C GLU A 340 14.06 9.39 -9.68
N HIS A 341 13.78 8.85 -8.48
CA HIS A 341 14.78 8.16 -7.64
C HIS A 341 14.60 6.63 -7.61
N LEU A 342 13.38 6.13 -7.87
CA LEU A 342 12.96 4.73 -7.70
C LEU A 342 12.28 4.18 -8.96
N GLU A 343 12.70 4.64 -10.13
CA GLU A 343 12.15 4.21 -11.43
C GLU A 343 12.16 2.68 -11.57
N SER A 344 11.00 2.11 -11.89
CA SER A 344 10.76 0.68 -12.09
C SER A 344 11.32 -0.21 -10.97
N PHE A 345 11.33 0.31 -9.73
CA PHE A 345 11.86 -0.38 -8.55
C PHE A 345 10.85 -1.31 -7.89
N PHE A 346 9.56 -0.99 -7.93
CA PHE A 346 8.53 -1.70 -7.16
C PHE A 346 7.93 -2.88 -7.94
N ASP A 347 7.73 -3.99 -7.23
CA ASP A 347 7.02 -5.17 -7.73
C ASP A 347 5.52 -4.87 -7.87
N ARG A 348 4.94 -4.14 -6.89
CA ARG A 348 3.57 -3.64 -6.95
C ARG A 348 3.43 -2.22 -6.38
N VAL A 349 2.51 -1.43 -6.92
CA VAL A 349 2.20 -0.06 -6.45
C VAL A 349 0.70 0.05 -6.20
N LEU A 350 0.32 0.66 -5.07
CA LEU A 350 -1.04 1.04 -4.74
C LEU A 350 -1.20 2.56 -4.82
N VAL A 351 -2.21 3.00 -5.56
CA VAL A 351 -2.60 4.40 -5.73
C VAL A 351 -4.02 4.56 -5.19
N ASP A 352 -4.13 4.75 -3.88
CA ASP A 352 -5.37 5.19 -3.22
C ASP A 352 -5.52 6.70 -3.43
N ALA A 353 -6.13 7.09 -4.55
CA ALA A 353 -5.98 8.44 -5.06
C ALA A 353 -6.86 9.45 -4.29
N PRO A 354 -6.34 10.64 -3.97
CA PRO A 354 -7.17 11.75 -3.49
C PRO A 354 -8.26 12.06 -4.51
N CYS A 355 -9.52 11.98 -4.07
CA CYS A 355 -10.72 12.10 -4.90
C CYS A 355 -11.77 13.02 -4.25
N SER A 356 -12.88 13.27 -4.95
CA SER A 356 -14.03 14.04 -4.42
C SER A 356 -14.70 13.41 -3.19
N GLY A 357 -14.48 12.12 -2.93
CA GLY A 357 -14.92 11.46 -1.69
C GLY A 357 -16.43 11.30 -1.55
N GLU A 358 -17.16 11.11 -2.66
CA GLU A 358 -18.63 10.91 -2.62
C GLU A 358 -19.04 9.68 -1.78
N GLY A 359 -18.19 8.65 -1.74
CA GLY A 359 -18.31 7.49 -0.83
C GLY A 359 -17.97 7.81 0.63
N LEU A 360 -17.84 9.08 1.02
CA LEU A 360 -17.71 9.49 2.42
C LEU A 360 -18.96 10.23 2.93
N PHE A 361 -19.97 10.49 2.10
CA PHE A 361 -21.13 11.32 2.47
C PHE A 361 -21.94 10.80 3.66
N ARG A 362 -22.04 9.47 3.84
CA ARG A 362 -22.65 8.83 5.03
C ARG A 362 -21.87 9.05 6.34
N ARG A 363 -20.60 9.46 6.24
CA ARG A 363 -19.63 9.49 7.37
C ARG A 363 -19.10 10.88 7.68
N ASP A 364 -18.97 11.73 6.68
CA ASP A 364 -18.36 13.05 6.81
C ASP A 364 -19.22 14.14 6.13
N PRO A 365 -20.00 14.91 6.92
CA PRO A 365 -20.73 16.07 6.42
C PRO A 365 -19.85 17.18 5.83
N GLN A 366 -18.54 17.20 6.07
CA GLN A 366 -17.63 18.11 5.36
C GLN A 366 -17.41 17.70 3.90
N ALA A 367 -17.36 16.40 3.60
CA ALA A 367 -17.25 15.92 2.22
C ALA A 367 -18.46 16.38 1.38
N VAL A 368 -19.67 16.30 1.96
CA VAL A 368 -20.91 16.81 1.34
C VAL A 368 -20.81 18.32 1.03
N ARG A 369 -20.31 19.12 1.99
CA ARG A 369 -20.17 20.58 1.85
C ARG A 369 -19.06 21.04 0.91
N GLN A 370 -18.05 20.20 0.65
CA GLN A 370 -16.90 20.52 -0.21
C GLN A 370 -17.08 20.00 -1.65
N TRP A 371 -18.13 19.21 -1.90
CA TRP A 371 -18.40 18.63 -3.21
C TRP A 371 -18.78 19.68 -4.25
N SER A 372 -18.22 19.56 -5.45
CA SER A 372 -18.54 20.39 -6.62
C SER A 372 -18.11 19.68 -7.92
N PRO A 373 -18.76 19.94 -9.07
CA PRO A 373 -18.32 19.46 -10.38
C PRO A 373 -16.88 19.89 -10.72
N GLU A 374 -16.50 21.12 -10.34
CA GLU A 374 -15.15 21.66 -10.52
C GLU A 374 -14.13 20.91 -9.64
N GLY A 375 -14.55 20.51 -8.44
CA GLY A 375 -13.80 19.65 -7.52
C GLY A 375 -13.52 18.27 -8.12
N ILE A 376 -14.54 17.61 -8.68
CA ILE A 376 -14.41 16.33 -9.41
C ILE A 376 -13.38 16.47 -10.54
N ALA A 377 -13.55 17.48 -11.41
CA ALA A 377 -12.64 17.71 -12.53
C ALA A 377 -11.20 18.06 -12.07
N GLY A 378 -11.07 18.76 -10.93
CA GLY A 378 -9.79 19.04 -10.28
C GLY A 378 -9.10 17.78 -9.73
N CYS A 379 -9.88 16.86 -9.17
CA CYS A 379 -9.39 15.57 -8.69
C CYS A 379 -8.98 14.66 -9.84
N ALA A 380 -9.79 14.53 -10.90
CA ALA A 380 -9.45 13.78 -12.12
C ALA A 380 -8.11 14.23 -12.74
N ARG A 381 -7.89 15.55 -12.87
CA ARG A 381 -6.61 16.11 -13.36
C ARG A 381 -5.43 15.82 -12.43
N ARG A 382 -5.66 15.66 -11.13
CA ARG A 382 -4.63 15.29 -10.14
C ARG A 382 -4.33 13.80 -10.20
N GLN A 383 -5.37 12.97 -10.27
CA GLN A 383 -5.31 11.52 -10.36
C GLN A 383 -4.51 11.07 -11.58
N GLN A 384 -4.73 11.68 -12.76
CA GLN A 384 -3.91 11.40 -13.94
C GLN A 384 -2.41 11.59 -13.62
N ARG A 385 -2.00 12.76 -13.09
CA ARG A 385 -0.57 13.04 -12.78
C ARG A 385 0.03 12.04 -11.78
N ILE A 386 -0.75 11.66 -10.76
CA ILE A 386 -0.33 10.66 -9.78
C ILE A 386 -0.15 9.30 -10.47
N LEU A 387 -1.08 8.90 -11.34
CA LEU A 387 -1.06 7.63 -12.07
C LEU A 387 0.10 7.56 -13.08
N GLU A 388 0.37 8.64 -13.82
CA GLU A 388 1.55 8.78 -14.70
C GLU A 388 2.86 8.56 -13.94
N ALA A 389 3.03 9.20 -12.79
CA ALA A 389 4.22 9.04 -11.95
C ALA A 389 4.29 7.64 -11.31
N ALA A 390 3.15 7.07 -10.91
CA ALA A 390 3.06 5.74 -10.34
C ALA A 390 3.41 4.64 -11.36
N ALA A 391 3.03 4.78 -12.62
CA ALA A 391 3.36 3.85 -13.69
C ALA A 391 4.88 3.70 -13.85
N ARG A 392 5.63 4.82 -13.80
CA ARG A 392 7.10 4.82 -13.86
C ARG A 392 7.77 4.08 -12.69
N LEU A 393 7.10 3.95 -11.54
CA LEU A 393 7.62 3.29 -10.35
C LEU A 393 7.49 1.75 -10.39
N VAL A 394 6.59 1.22 -11.22
CA VAL A 394 6.31 -0.22 -11.37
C VAL A 394 7.29 -0.86 -12.34
N ARG A 395 7.93 -1.97 -11.94
CA ARG A 395 8.81 -2.73 -12.83
C ARG A 395 8.04 -3.41 -13.98
N PRO A 396 8.71 -3.78 -15.08
CA PRO A 396 8.13 -4.69 -16.08
C PRO A 396 7.63 -6.00 -15.44
N GLY A 397 6.41 -6.41 -15.78
CA GLY A 397 5.66 -7.51 -15.16
C GLY A 397 5.04 -7.19 -13.79
N GLY A 398 5.20 -5.96 -13.28
CA GLY A 398 4.67 -5.51 -11.99
C GLY A 398 3.21 -5.04 -12.07
N VAL A 399 2.60 -4.85 -10.90
CA VAL A 399 1.17 -4.52 -10.75
C VAL A 399 1.00 -3.08 -10.26
N LEU A 400 -0.01 -2.38 -10.78
CA LEU A 400 -0.54 -1.15 -10.18
C LEU A 400 -2.00 -1.38 -9.83
N VAL A 401 -2.43 -1.03 -8.61
CA VAL A 401 -3.86 -0.90 -8.29
C VAL A 401 -4.18 0.58 -8.11
N TYR A 402 -5.11 1.07 -8.93
CA TYR A 402 -5.73 2.37 -8.78
C TYR A 402 -7.03 2.22 -8.00
N ALA A 403 -7.24 3.07 -6.99
CA ALA A 403 -8.40 3.04 -6.12
C ALA A 403 -8.91 4.45 -5.81
N THR A 404 -10.23 4.60 -5.67
CA THR A 404 -10.89 5.82 -5.18
C THR A 404 -12.05 5.46 -4.26
N CYS A 405 -12.48 6.40 -3.41
CA CYS A 405 -13.73 6.33 -2.64
C CYS A 405 -14.78 7.32 -3.18
N THR A 406 -14.93 7.38 -4.51
CA THR A 406 -15.93 8.24 -5.17
C THR A 406 -16.70 7.48 -6.26
N PHE A 407 -17.91 7.94 -6.59
CA PHE A 407 -18.75 7.33 -7.63
C PHE A 407 -18.49 7.97 -9.00
N ALA A 408 -18.11 9.25 -9.03
CA ALA A 408 -17.81 10.08 -10.21
C ALA A 408 -17.01 9.33 -11.30
N PRO A 409 -17.60 9.06 -12.48
CA PRO A 409 -16.89 8.38 -13.57
C PRO A 409 -15.68 9.15 -14.11
N GLU A 410 -15.71 10.49 -14.00
CA GLU A 410 -14.60 11.37 -14.38
C GLU A 410 -13.30 11.10 -13.60
N GLU A 411 -13.41 10.53 -12.40
CA GLU A 411 -12.30 10.15 -11.51
C GLU A 411 -11.98 8.65 -11.58
N ASN A 412 -12.85 7.86 -12.22
CA ASN A 412 -12.82 6.41 -12.21
C ASN A 412 -12.51 5.87 -13.63
N GLU A 413 -13.52 5.44 -14.40
CA GLU A 413 -13.33 4.91 -15.74
C GLU A 413 -12.64 5.90 -16.68
N ALA A 414 -12.92 7.21 -16.59
CA ALA A 414 -12.31 8.20 -17.48
C ALA A 414 -10.81 8.41 -17.24
N VAL A 415 -10.33 8.28 -15.99
CA VAL A 415 -8.90 8.31 -15.65
C VAL A 415 -8.21 7.06 -16.17
N VAL A 416 -8.78 5.88 -15.92
CA VAL A 416 -8.23 4.60 -16.37
C VAL A 416 -8.22 4.50 -17.90
N ALA A 417 -9.29 4.96 -18.56
CA ALA A 417 -9.38 4.99 -20.02
C ALA A 417 -8.32 5.91 -20.65
N ARG A 418 -8.16 7.12 -20.10
CA ARG A 418 -7.15 8.09 -20.57
C ARG A 418 -5.73 7.56 -20.41
N PHE A 419 -5.44 6.88 -19.30
CA PHE A 419 -4.17 6.22 -19.06
C PHE A 419 -3.91 5.08 -20.08
N LEU A 420 -4.83 4.12 -20.20
CA LEU A 420 -4.69 2.98 -21.13
C LEU A 420 -4.66 3.38 -22.62
N ALA A 421 -5.25 4.53 -22.98
CA ALA A 421 -5.18 5.06 -24.34
C ALA A 421 -3.78 5.58 -24.72
N VAL A 422 -2.95 5.94 -23.74
CA VAL A 422 -1.57 6.46 -23.93
C VAL A 422 -0.53 5.38 -23.68
N HIS A 423 -0.72 4.55 -22.65
CA HIS A 423 0.28 3.59 -22.17
C HIS A 423 -0.06 2.16 -22.62
N GLN A 424 0.32 1.84 -23.85
CA GLN A 424 0.02 0.54 -24.48
C GLN A 424 0.71 -0.67 -23.83
N GLU A 425 1.77 -0.44 -23.02
CA GLU A 425 2.40 -1.49 -22.23
C GLU A 425 1.61 -1.84 -20.94
N TRP A 426 0.41 -1.28 -20.77
CA TRP A 426 -0.47 -1.55 -19.64
C TRP A 426 -1.78 -2.19 -20.08
N VAL A 427 -2.23 -3.16 -19.29
CA VAL A 427 -3.52 -3.83 -19.48
C VAL A 427 -4.28 -3.92 -18.17
N LEU A 428 -5.62 -3.82 -18.23
CA LEU A 428 -6.48 -4.13 -17.09
C LEU A 428 -6.57 -5.65 -16.87
N GLU A 429 -6.12 -6.11 -15.71
CA GLU A 429 -6.31 -7.48 -15.25
C GLU A 429 -7.69 -7.63 -14.60
N GLU A 430 -8.28 -8.81 -14.75
CA GLU A 430 -9.50 -9.16 -14.04
C GLU A 430 -9.22 -9.45 -12.56
N GLY A 431 -9.95 -8.78 -11.67
CA GLY A 431 -9.99 -9.10 -10.24
C GLY A 431 -10.94 -10.27 -9.94
N PRO A 432 -10.85 -10.90 -8.75
CA PRO A 432 -11.74 -12.01 -8.40
C PRO A 432 -13.23 -11.67 -8.52
N PRO A 433 -14.11 -12.66 -8.79
CA PRO A 433 -15.55 -12.48 -8.83
C PRO A 433 -16.09 -12.38 -7.40
N TRP A 434 -16.13 -11.16 -6.85
CA TRP A 434 -16.68 -10.89 -5.53
C TRP A 434 -18.19 -10.62 -5.59
N GLU A 435 -18.93 -11.27 -4.69
CA GLU A 435 -20.38 -11.08 -4.55
C GLU A 435 -20.73 -9.62 -4.21
N GLY A 436 -21.83 -9.11 -4.79
CA GLY A 436 -22.28 -7.71 -4.65
C GLY A 436 -21.43 -6.67 -5.40
N VAL A 437 -20.23 -7.02 -5.87
CA VAL A 437 -19.32 -6.09 -6.55
C VAL A 437 -19.66 -6.01 -8.04
N SER A 438 -19.84 -4.79 -8.54
CA SER A 438 -20.23 -4.56 -9.94
C SER A 438 -19.00 -4.37 -10.84
N PRO A 439 -19.08 -4.69 -12.14
CA PRO A 439 -18.03 -4.35 -13.10
C PRO A 439 -17.94 -2.82 -13.30
N GLY A 440 -16.84 -2.37 -13.92
CA GLY A 440 -16.74 -1.01 -14.46
C GLY A 440 -17.76 -0.76 -15.58
N ARG A 441 -18.03 0.52 -15.86
CA ARG A 441 -19.03 1.01 -16.83
C ARG A 441 -18.32 1.74 -17.99
N PRO A 442 -17.92 1.04 -19.06
CA PRO A 442 -17.19 1.65 -20.19
C PRO A 442 -17.89 2.85 -20.81
N GLU A 443 -19.22 2.78 -20.90
CA GLU A 443 -20.11 3.85 -21.37
C GLU A 443 -19.98 5.16 -20.58
N TRP A 444 -19.40 5.14 -19.37
CA TRP A 444 -19.16 6.35 -18.57
C TRP A 444 -17.77 6.97 -18.80
N ALA A 445 -16.88 6.33 -19.57
CA ALA A 445 -15.62 6.91 -20.02
C ALA A 445 -15.77 7.82 -21.26
N GLY A 446 -16.97 7.90 -21.84
CA GLY A 446 -17.22 8.49 -23.15
C GLY A 446 -17.00 7.48 -24.28
N GLU A 447 -16.80 7.97 -25.51
CA GLU A 447 -16.50 7.11 -26.65
C GLU A 447 -15.07 6.54 -26.53
N VAL A 448 -14.98 5.21 -26.40
CA VAL A 448 -13.72 4.47 -26.29
C VAL A 448 -13.68 3.28 -27.27
N PRO A 449 -12.51 2.89 -27.81
CA PRO A 449 -12.40 1.73 -28.70
C PRO A 449 -12.91 0.44 -28.04
N PRO A 450 -13.48 -0.52 -28.79
CA PRO A 450 -14.07 -1.74 -28.22
C PRO A 450 -13.15 -2.55 -27.29
N LEU A 451 -11.86 -2.66 -27.62
CA LEU A 451 -10.86 -3.34 -26.79
C LEU A 451 -10.62 -2.63 -25.45
N LEU A 452 -10.65 -1.29 -25.44
CA LEU A 452 -10.55 -0.51 -24.21
C LEU A 452 -11.85 -0.62 -23.40
N ALA A 453 -13.01 -0.63 -24.07
CA ALA A 453 -14.29 -0.86 -23.42
C ALA A 453 -14.32 -2.23 -22.70
N GLU A 454 -13.84 -3.29 -23.35
CA GLU A 454 -13.75 -4.62 -22.72
C GLU A 454 -12.83 -4.62 -21.50
N GLN A 455 -11.67 -3.97 -21.59
CA GLN A 455 -10.76 -3.81 -20.45
C GLN A 455 -11.42 -3.07 -19.29
N LEU A 456 -12.12 -1.96 -19.53
CA LEU A 456 -12.80 -1.18 -18.47
C LEU A 456 -13.86 -1.98 -17.70
N ARG A 457 -14.49 -3.01 -18.30
CA ARG A 457 -15.41 -3.90 -17.58
C ARG A 457 -14.73 -4.72 -16.47
N ARG A 458 -13.41 -4.94 -16.57
CA ARG A 458 -12.62 -5.69 -15.57
C ARG A 458 -12.34 -4.88 -14.29
N ALA A 459 -12.60 -3.57 -14.30
CA ALA A 459 -12.63 -2.77 -13.08
C ALA A 459 -13.76 -3.24 -12.14
N ARG A 460 -13.73 -2.78 -10.89
CA ARG A 460 -14.68 -3.16 -9.84
C ARG A 460 -15.27 -1.91 -9.17
N ARG A 461 -16.59 -1.87 -9.04
CA ARG A 461 -17.36 -0.82 -8.37
C ARG A 461 -18.15 -1.41 -7.20
N PHE A 462 -17.86 -0.89 -6.02
CA PHE A 462 -18.62 -1.12 -4.79
C PHE A 462 -19.69 -0.04 -4.69
N TRP A 463 -20.92 -0.46 -4.46
CA TRP A 463 -22.08 0.42 -4.29
C TRP A 463 -22.76 0.11 -2.96
N PRO A 464 -23.11 1.13 -2.15
CA PRO A 464 -23.68 0.92 -0.81
C PRO A 464 -25.06 0.22 -0.83
N HIS A 465 -25.73 0.15 -1.98
CA HIS A 465 -26.98 -0.59 -2.18
C HIS A 465 -26.80 -2.03 -2.69
N ARG A 466 -25.55 -2.49 -2.93
CA ARG A 466 -25.24 -3.82 -3.49
C ARG A 466 -24.27 -4.65 -2.65
N ALA A 467 -23.37 -4.00 -1.92
CA ALA A 467 -22.33 -4.63 -1.12
C ALA A 467 -22.09 -3.82 0.15
N ALA A 468 -21.62 -4.49 1.20
CA ALA A 468 -21.24 -3.82 2.44
C ALA A 468 -20.15 -2.76 2.22
N GLY A 469 -20.28 -1.64 2.90
CA GLY A 469 -19.40 -0.48 2.83
C GLY A 469 -20.05 0.78 2.27
N GLU A 470 -19.21 1.76 1.95
CA GLU A 470 -19.63 3.11 1.60
C GLU A 470 -19.55 3.40 0.10
N GLY A 471 -18.62 2.74 -0.60
CA GLY A 471 -18.40 2.93 -2.04
C GLY A 471 -16.93 3.11 -2.40
N HIS A 472 -16.47 2.33 -3.37
CA HIS A 472 -15.11 2.36 -3.90
C HIS A 472 -15.10 1.98 -5.39
N PHE A 473 -14.15 2.53 -6.13
CA PHE A 473 -13.75 2.04 -7.45
C PHE A 473 -12.34 1.46 -7.36
N LEU A 474 -12.12 0.30 -7.97
CA LEU A 474 -10.81 -0.36 -8.06
C LEU A 474 -10.50 -0.78 -9.50
N ALA A 475 -9.27 -0.54 -9.92
CA ALA A 475 -8.74 -0.97 -11.21
C ALA A 475 -7.35 -1.60 -11.01
N ARG A 476 -7.18 -2.85 -11.45
CA ARG A 476 -5.90 -3.57 -11.39
C ARG A 476 -5.25 -3.53 -12.77
N LEU A 477 -4.06 -2.93 -12.85
CA LEU A 477 -3.30 -2.77 -14.09
C LEU A 477 -2.00 -3.59 -14.01
N ARG A 478 -1.66 -4.28 -15.08
CA ARG A 478 -0.38 -4.97 -15.26
C ARG A 478 0.46 -4.21 -16.26
N ARG A 479 1.72 -3.96 -15.92
CA ARG A 479 2.74 -3.53 -16.88
C ARG A 479 3.29 -4.77 -17.59
N THR A 480 3.01 -4.94 -18.87
CA THR A 480 3.41 -6.13 -19.65
C THR A 480 4.91 -6.11 -19.95
N GLU A 481 5.44 -4.97 -20.39
CA GLU A 481 6.82 -4.82 -20.84
C GLU A 481 7.48 -3.51 -20.39
N GLY A 482 8.68 -3.23 -20.89
CA GLY A 482 9.46 -2.03 -20.59
C GLY A 482 10.89 -2.33 -20.12
N PRO A 483 11.73 -1.29 -19.96
CA PRO A 483 13.10 -1.45 -19.51
C PRO A 483 13.15 -1.90 -18.04
N ARG A 484 14.03 -2.86 -17.73
CA ARG A 484 14.43 -3.17 -16.35
C ARG A 484 15.68 -2.34 -16.01
N PRO A 485 15.59 -1.24 -15.26
CA PRO A 485 16.77 -0.50 -14.86
C PRO A 485 17.66 -1.35 -13.93
N LYS A 486 18.93 -0.97 -13.84
CA LYS A 486 19.85 -1.60 -12.88
C LYS A 486 19.34 -1.33 -11.47
N ALA A 487 19.39 -2.35 -10.61
CA ALA A 487 18.96 -2.22 -9.23
C ALA A 487 19.76 -1.08 -8.53
N PRO A 488 19.09 -0.12 -7.86
CA PRO A 488 19.78 0.93 -7.12
C PRO A 488 20.68 0.34 -6.02
N PRO A 489 21.81 0.98 -5.68
CA PRO A 489 22.72 0.47 -4.67
C PRO A 489 22.04 0.38 -3.30
N LEU A 490 22.20 -0.76 -2.63
CA LEU A 490 21.67 -0.95 -1.28
C LEU A 490 22.36 -0.02 -0.28
N TRP A 491 21.57 0.60 0.60
CA TRP A 491 22.10 1.46 1.64
C TRP A 491 22.93 0.65 2.66
N ARG A 492 24.22 0.95 2.79
CA ARG A 492 25.13 0.30 3.75
C ARG A 492 25.78 1.34 4.68
N PRO A 493 25.02 1.92 5.63
CA PRO A 493 25.55 2.89 6.57
C PRO A 493 26.45 2.22 7.62
N HIS A 494 27.40 2.97 8.15
CA HIS A 494 28.24 2.53 9.27
C HIS A 494 27.55 2.79 10.61
N VAL A 495 27.60 1.82 11.53
CA VAL A 495 27.13 1.95 12.91
C VAL A 495 28.33 1.91 13.87
N PRO A 496 28.54 2.93 14.71
CA PRO A 496 29.62 2.94 15.69
C PRO A 496 29.52 1.78 16.69
N ALA A 497 30.65 1.16 17.05
CA ALA A 497 30.70 0.03 17.98
C ALA A 497 29.95 0.29 19.30
N ARG A 498 30.08 1.49 19.88
CA ARG A 498 29.36 1.91 21.10
C ARG A 498 27.83 1.76 21.01
N ALA A 499 27.25 1.98 19.83
CA ALA A 499 25.81 1.89 19.61
C ALA A 499 25.35 0.43 19.51
N LEU A 500 26.20 -0.43 18.93
CA LEU A 500 25.99 -1.88 18.91
C LEU A 500 26.09 -2.46 20.33
N GLN A 501 27.12 -2.07 21.09
CA GLN A 501 27.32 -2.49 22.48
C GLN A 501 26.16 -2.07 23.39
N ALA A 502 25.70 -0.81 23.30
CA ALA A 502 24.55 -0.33 24.07
C ALA A 502 23.26 -1.12 23.75
N PHE A 503 23.03 -1.46 22.48
CA PHE A 503 21.88 -2.28 22.07
C PHE A 503 22.02 -3.74 22.49
N GLN A 504 23.23 -4.31 22.43
CA GLN A 504 23.52 -5.67 22.91
C GLN A 504 23.30 -5.79 24.42
N ALA A 505 23.77 -4.83 25.21
CA ALA A 505 23.56 -4.78 26.66
C ALA A 505 22.06 -4.72 27.02
N PHE A 506 21.29 -3.87 26.34
CA PHE A 506 19.82 -3.87 26.49
C PHE A 506 19.20 -5.21 26.09
N SER A 507 19.63 -5.80 24.98
CA SER A 507 19.10 -7.08 24.50
C SER A 507 19.35 -8.22 25.49
N GLN A 508 20.48 -8.20 26.19
CA GLN A 508 20.83 -9.15 27.27
C GLN A 508 20.07 -8.90 28.58
N GLU A 509 19.63 -7.67 28.87
CA GLU A 509 18.86 -7.29 30.07
C GLU A 509 17.34 -7.52 29.92
N ALA A 510 16.83 -7.42 28.68
CA ALA A 510 15.40 -7.26 28.43
C ALA A 510 14.78 -8.34 27.54
N LEU A 511 15.55 -9.18 26.84
CA LEU A 511 15.04 -10.15 25.87
C LEU A 511 15.54 -11.57 26.16
N CYS A 512 14.63 -12.55 26.13
CA CYS A 512 14.95 -13.99 26.24
C CYS A 512 15.80 -14.50 25.07
N ARG A 513 15.67 -13.86 23.90
CA ARG A 513 16.38 -14.20 22.67
C ARG A 513 16.80 -12.90 21.97
N PRO A 514 18.02 -12.80 21.42
CA PRO A 514 18.42 -11.64 20.65
C PRO A 514 17.55 -11.55 19.38
N VAL A 515 17.15 -10.32 19.03
CA VAL A 515 16.56 -10.08 17.71
C VAL A 515 17.68 -10.09 16.68
N GLU A 516 17.64 -11.02 15.74
CA GLU A 516 18.62 -11.07 14.64
C GLU A 516 18.37 -9.92 13.65
N ILE A 517 19.34 -9.00 13.55
CA ILE A 517 19.24 -7.81 12.70
C ILE A 517 20.51 -7.68 11.86
N SER A 518 20.38 -7.97 10.56
CA SER A 518 21.49 -7.99 9.60
C SER A 518 21.92 -6.61 9.09
N ARG A 519 21.04 -5.61 9.13
CA ARG A 519 21.29 -4.25 8.65
C ARG A 519 20.82 -3.22 9.68
N LEU A 520 21.76 -2.54 10.33
CA LEU A 520 21.49 -1.45 11.27
C LEU A 520 21.93 -0.11 10.67
N VAL A 521 21.27 0.96 11.11
CA VAL A 521 21.72 2.35 10.92
C VAL A 521 21.59 3.13 12.23
N LEU A 522 22.55 4.00 12.51
CA LEU A 522 22.42 5.05 13.52
C LEU A 522 22.21 6.40 12.82
N PHE A 523 21.08 7.04 13.06
CA PHE A 523 20.75 8.35 12.54
C PHE A 523 20.50 9.33 13.71
N GLY A 524 21.48 10.21 13.96
CA GLY A 524 21.51 10.99 15.20
C GLY A 524 21.64 10.06 16.42
N GLU A 525 20.65 10.08 17.31
CA GLU A 525 20.53 9.11 18.41
C GLU A 525 19.77 7.83 18.00
N ALA A 526 18.98 7.86 16.93
CA ALA A 526 18.03 6.80 16.59
C ALA A 526 18.73 5.60 15.94
N LEU A 527 18.63 4.42 16.56
CA LEU A 527 19.09 3.16 16.00
C LEU A 527 17.91 2.46 15.31
N LEU A 528 18.05 2.12 14.03
CA LEU A 528 17.02 1.45 13.23
C LEU A 528 17.54 0.17 12.57
N ALA A 529 16.67 -0.83 12.47
CA ALA A 529 16.85 -1.99 11.60
C ALA A 529 16.30 -1.67 10.20
N LEU A 530 17.14 -1.80 9.18
CA LEU A 530 16.75 -1.53 7.79
C LEU A 530 16.06 -2.75 7.17
N PRO A 531 14.95 -2.57 6.42
CA PRO A 531 14.36 -3.64 5.63
C PRO A 531 15.34 -4.17 4.59
N GLU A 532 15.14 -5.42 4.18
CA GLU A 532 15.83 -5.99 3.04
C GLU A 532 15.52 -5.20 1.75
N GLY A 533 16.44 -5.20 0.79
CA GLY A 533 16.23 -4.53 -0.50
C GLY A 533 16.23 -2.99 -0.47
N LEU A 534 16.27 -2.34 0.70
CA LEU A 534 16.27 -0.87 0.79
C LEU A 534 17.47 -0.21 0.06
N PRO A 535 17.23 0.58 -1.01
CA PRO A 535 18.26 1.38 -1.68
C PRO A 535 18.74 2.55 -0.82
N ASP A 536 19.83 3.19 -1.23
CA ASP A 536 20.28 4.47 -0.69
C ASP A 536 19.17 5.53 -0.82
N PRO A 537 18.63 6.08 0.28
CA PRO A 537 17.56 7.07 0.24
C PRO A 537 18.05 8.51 0.02
N ALA A 538 19.32 8.72 -0.33
CA ALA A 538 19.88 10.04 -0.60
C ALA A 538 19.02 10.84 -1.60
N GLY A 539 18.63 12.06 -1.21
CA GLY A 539 17.75 12.94 -2.00
C GLY A 539 16.26 12.87 -1.64
N LEU A 540 15.82 11.81 -0.95
CA LEU A 540 14.44 11.61 -0.51
C LEU A 540 14.24 11.97 0.96
N ARG A 541 13.12 12.62 1.27
CA ARG A 541 12.70 12.94 2.64
C ARG A 541 11.99 11.76 3.29
N LEU A 542 12.67 11.12 4.23
CA LEU A 542 12.11 10.02 5.03
C LEU A 542 11.78 10.49 6.46
N LEU A 543 10.60 10.12 6.96
CA LEU A 543 10.32 10.16 8.40
C LEU A 543 10.93 8.95 9.11
N ARG A 544 10.97 7.79 8.44
CA ARG A 544 11.58 6.58 8.97
C ARG A 544 12.06 5.64 7.87
N ALA A 545 13.19 5.00 8.09
CA ALA A 545 13.74 3.93 7.27
C ALA A 545 13.83 2.63 8.09
N GLY A 546 12.76 1.83 8.10
CA GLY A 546 12.70 0.57 8.82
C GLY A 546 12.23 0.65 10.27
N TRP A 547 12.55 -0.38 11.04
CA TRP A 547 12.10 -0.53 12.42
C TRP A 547 12.96 0.30 13.36
N LEU A 548 12.38 1.30 14.01
CA LEU A 548 13.07 2.06 15.07
C LEU A 548 13.26 1.16 16.28
N LEU A 549 14.49 0.81 16.64
CA LEU A 549 14.77 -0.04 17.80
C LEU A 549 14.78 0.78 19.09
N GLY A 550 15.37 1.98 19.04
CA GLY A 550 15.55 2.82 20.21
C GLY A 550 16.46 4.01 19.95
N ARG A 551 16.88 4.66 21.04
CA ARG A 551 17.82 5.78 21.04
C ARG A 551 19.07 5.43 21.84
N VAL A 552 20.24 5.77 21.31
CA VAL A 552 21.54 5.63 21.98
C VAL A 552 21.98 6.98 22.53
N ARG A 553 22.18 7.06 23.85
CA ARG A 553 22.67 8.27 24.55
C ARG A 553 23.86 7.90 25.43
N GLY A 554 25.03 8.38 25.05
CA GLY A 554 26.30 7.89 25.62
C GLY A 554 26.44 6.39 25.37
N GLU A 555 26.54 5.62 26.45
CA GLU A 555 26.64 4.16 26.45
C GLU A 555 25.30 3.46 26.73
N ARG A 556 24.21 4.23 26.94
CA ARG A 556 22.90 3.68 27.30
C ARG A 556 21.96 3.62 26.10
N PHE A 557 21.23 2.52 26.00
CA PHE A 557 20.16 2.33 25.04
C PHE A 557 18.79 2.55 25.71
N PHE A 558 17.91 3.27 25.02
CA PHE A 558 16.54 3.54 25.41
C PHE A 558 15.63 2.90 24.36
N PRO A 559 14.93 1.80 24.67
CA PRO A 559 14.13 1.08 23.69
C PRO A 559 12.93 1.93 23.22
N SER A 560 12.55 1.76 21.97
CA SER A 560 11.42 2.48 21.38
C SER A 560 10.09 1.76 21.64
N HIS A 561 8.98 2.50 21.48
CA HIS A 561 7.66 1.89 21.41
C HIS A 561 7.52 0.96 20.21
N ALA A 562 7.97 1.37 19.04
CA ALA A 562 7.99 0.54 17.83
C ALA A 562 8.67 -0.82 18.08
N LEU A 563 9.76 -0.88 18.85
CA LEU A 563 10.41 -2.13 19.25
C LEU A 563 9.45 -3.00 20.07
N ALA A 564 8.86 -2.48 21.16
CA ALA A 564 7.86 -3.22 21.94
C ALA A 564 6.72 -3.76 21.06
N MET A 565 6.10 -2.89 20.25
CA MET A 565 4.96 -3.24 19.41
C MET A 565 5.28 -4.26 18.31
N GLY A 566 6.56 -4.36 17.94
CA GLY A 566 7.09 -5.34 17.00
C GLY A 566 7.76 -6.55 17.65
N LEU A 567 7.70 -6.76 18.97
CA LEU A 567 8.14 -8.02 19.59
C LEU A 567 7.06 -9.10 19.49
N GLU A 568 7.49 -10.36 19.33
CA GLU A 568 6.62 -11.53 19.46
C GLU A 568 6.37 -11.87 20.95
N PRO A 569 5.20 -12.43 21.32
CA PRO A 569 4.94 -12.89 22.68
C PRO A 569 6.04 -13.82 23.22
N GLY A 570 6.45 -13.62 24.48
CA GLY A 570 7.54 -14.38 25.10
C GLY A 570 8.97 -13.97 24.69
N THR A 571 9.15 -12.99 23.80
CA THR A 571 10.50 -12.49 23.44
C THR A 571 11.14 -11.68 24.57
N ALA A 572 10.34 -10.97 25.38
CA ALA A 572 10.83 -10.19 26.50
C ALA A 572 11.17 -11.08 27.71
N GLN A 573 12.28 -10.78 28.38
CA GLN A 573 12.76 -11.50 29.58
C GLN A 573 11.88 -11.25 30.82
N ARG A 574 11.19 -10.11 30.84
CA ARG A 574 10.21 -9.74 31.88
C ARG A 574 9.00 -9.10 31.23
N SER A 575 7.82 -9.48 31.69
CA SER A 575 6.57 -8.82 31.33
C SER A 575 5.71 -8.52 32.55
N LEU A 576 4.90 -7.47 32.44
CA LEU A 576 3.77 -7.19 33.34
C LEU A 576 2.50 -7.33 32.51
N GLU A 577 1.79 -8.43 32.73
CA GLU A 577 0.50 -8.69 32.11
C GLU A 577 -0.59 -7.88 32.81
N LEU A 578 -1.33 -7.08 32.04
CA LEU A 578 -2.49 -6.35 32.53
C LEU A 578 -3.78 -7.03 32.06
N PRO A 579 -4.84 -7.05 32.89
CA PRO A 579 -6.16 -7.48 32.44
C PRO A 579 -6.68 -6.61 31.29
N MET A 580 -7.57 -7.15 30.45
CA MET A 580 -8.22 -6.39 29.37
C MET A 580 -9.14 -5.28 29.90
N GLU A 581 -9.57 -5.36 31.16
CA GLU A 581 -10.45 -4.42 31.84
C GLU A 581 -9.85 -4.01 33.18
N GLY A 582 -10.20 -2.81 33.66
CA GLY A 582 -9.73 -2.27 34.94
C GLY A 582 -8.93 -0.98 34.81
N GLU A 583 -8.57 -0.40 35.96
CA GLU A 583 -7.96 0.93 36.00
C GLU A 583 -6.50 0.93 35.50
N ASP A 584 -5.72 -0.10 35.77
CA ASP A 584 -4.29 -0.15 35.44
C ASP A 584 -4.03 -0.16 33.93
N VAL A 585 -4.78 -0.93 33.15
CA VAL A 585 -4.65 -0.91 31.68
C VAL A 585 -5.01 0.47 31.13
N GLN A 586 -6.07 1.10 31.65
CA GLN A 586 -6.46 2.46 31.25
C GLN A 586 -5.49 3.54 31.76
N ALA A 587 -4.82 3.33 32.90
CA ALA A 587 -3.78 4.19 33.42
C ALA A 587 -2.52 4.12 32.56
N PHE A 588 -2.08 2.90 32.21
CA PHE A 588 -0.93 2.66 31.35
C PHE A 588 -1.13 3.21 29.93
N LEU A 589 -2.31 2.97 29.34
CA LEU A 589 -2.65 3.53 28.02
C LEU A 589 -2.60 5.07 28.03
N ARG A 590 -3.05 5.71 29.12
CA ARG A 590 -2.97 7.16 29.36
C ARG A 590 -1.58 7.67 29.81
N GLY A 591 -0.54 6.85 29.73
CA GLY A 591 0.84 7.26 30.04
C GLY A 591 1.17 7.39 31.54
N LYS A 592 0.32 6.90 32.45
CA LYS A 592 0.57 6.94 33.89
C LYS A 592 1.52 5.82 34.35
N GLU A 593 2.24 6.05 35.46
CA GLU A 593 2.98 5.00 36.18
C GLU A 593 2.01 3.97 36.78
N LEU A 594 2.46 2.72 36.91
CA LEU A 594 1.74 1.65 37.61
C LEU A 594 2.42 1.31 38.94
N ARG A 595 1.67 0.77 39.89
CA ARG A 595 2.22 0.16 41.11
C ARG A 595 2.37 -1.35 40.91
N ALA A 596 3.59 -1.84 41.03
CA ALA A 596 3.89 -3.27 40.98
C ALA A 596 5.23 -3.53 41.66
N THR A 597 5.39 -4.64 42.36
CA THR A 597 6.66 -5.10 42.93
C THR A 597 7.40 -5.97 41.91
N GLY A 598 8.73 -5.86 41.85
CA GLY A 598 9.53 -6.64 40.90
C GLY A 598 11.00 -6.22 40.83
N MET A 599 11.80 -6.99 40.08
CA MET A 599 13.23 -6.71 39.89
C MET A 599 13.46 -5.44 39.05
N PRO A 600 14.34 -4.51 39.46
CA PRO A 600 14.63 -3.26 38.72
C PRO A 600 15.08 -3.47 37.27
N GLY A 601 14.67 -2.59 36.36
CA GLY A 601 15.07 -2.62 34.94
C GLY A 601 13.91 -2.64 33.95
N TRP A 602 14.18 -2.94 32.69
CA TRP A 602 13.18 -2.94 31.62
C TRP A 602 12.26 -4.16 31.65
N LEU A 603 10.97 -3.93 31.41
CA LEU A 603 9.95 -4.97 31.24
C LEU A 603 8.92 -4.58 30.17
N LEU A 604 8.34 -5.57 29.51
CA LEU A 604 7.30 -5.36 28.50
C LEU A 604 5.92 -5.36 29.18
N VAL A 605 5.13 -4.29 29.04
CA VAL A 605 3.75 -4.29 29.53
C VAL A 605 2.86 -4.90 28.46
N THR A 606 2.05 -5.89 28.83
CA THR A 606 1.28 -6.71 27.89
C THR A 606 -0.21 -6.80 28.25
N VAL A 607 -1.03 -7.18 27.27
CA VAL A 607 -2.45 -7.55 27.45
C VAL A 607 -2.78 -8.76 26.57
N VAL A 608 -3.37 -9.78 27.16
CA VAL A 608 -3.49 -11.15 26.62
C VAL A 608 -2.22 -11.64 25.91
N GLY A 609 -1.06 -11.34 26.52
CA GLY A 609 0.28 -11.65 26.02
C GLY A 609 0.84 -10.75 24.90
N PHE A 610 0.07 -9.77 24.41
CA PHE A 610 0.52 -8.85 23.34
C PHE A 610 1.06 -7.53 23.90
N PRO A 611 2.09 -6.93 23.27
CA PRO A 611 2.71 -5.70 23.75
C PRO A 611 1.79 -4.47 23.73
N LEU A 612 1.76 -3.73 24.84
CA LEU A 612 1.23 -2.36 24.95
C LEU A 612 2.33 -1.29 24.96
N GLY A 613 3.56 -1.66 25.34
CA GLY A 613 4.71 -0.76 25.40
C GLY A 613 5.75 -1.19 26.44
N TRP A 614 6.82 -0.41 26.57
CA TRP A 614 7.83 -0.63 27.60
C TRP A 614 7.44 0.01 28.93
N GLY A 615 7.68 -0.72 30.01
CA GLY A 615 7.75 -0.21 31.37
C GLY A 615 9.19 -0.29 31.91
N LYS A 616 9.50 0.48 32.94
CA LYS A 616 10.76 0.36 33.69
C LYS A 616 10.52 0.29 35.20
N GLN A 617 10.87 -0.84 35.79
CA GLN A 617 10.73 -1.09 37.23
C GLN A 617 11.74 -0.26 38.02
N VAL A 618 11.25 0.51 38.99
CA VAL A 618 12.05 1.29 39.96
C VAL A 618 11.35 1.22 41.32
N GLY A 619 11.88 0.40 42.24
CA GLY A 619 11.22 0.13 43.53
C GLY A 619 9.89 -0.59 43.31
N GLU A 620 8.80 -0.04 43.84
CA GLU A 620 7.43 -0.56 43.72
C GLU A 620 6.63 0.09 42.56
N ARG A 621 7.32 0.74 41.62
CA ARG A 621 6.68 1.45 40.49
C ARG A 621 7.22 1.00 39.16
N VAL A 622 6.32 0.90 38.18
CA VAL A 622 6.65 0.77 36.76
C VAL A 622 6.49 2.13 36.10
N LYS A 623 7.62 2.73 35.72
CA LYS A 623 7.63 3.96 34.92
C LYS A 623 7.18 3.67 33.50
N ASN A 624 6.27 4.48 33.00
CA ASN A 624 5.68 4.31 31.69
C ASN A 624 6.56 4.95 30.61
N HIS A 625 6.95 4.15 29.61
CA HIS A 625 7.75 4.60 28.46
C HIS A 625 6.97 4.56 27.13
N ARG A 626 5.62 4.50 27.20
CA ARG A 626 4.74 4.66 26.05
C ARG A 626 4.76 6.13 25.56
N PRO A 627 4.79 6.41 24.24
CA PRO A 627 4.83 7.77 23.73
C PRO A 627 3.53 8.50 24.02
N ARG A 628 3.61 9.80 24.38
CA ARG A 628 2.41 10.64 24.57
C ARG A 628 1.56 10.78 23.29
N THR A 629 2.15 10.62 22.10
CA THR A 629 1.42 10.64 20.82
C THR A 629 0.67 9.33 20.53
N ALA A 630 0.90 8.28 21.31
CA ALA A 630 0.16 7.03 21.19
C ALA A 630 -1.05 6.95 22.14
N VAL A 631 -1.20 7.92 23.06
CA VAL A 631 -2.25 8.01 24.10
C VAL A 631 -3.61 8.31 23.48
#